data_AF-A0A149V4S6-F1
#
_entry.id   AF-A0A149V4S6-F1
#
_cell.length_a   1.000
_cell.length_b   1.000
_cell.length_c   1.000
_cell.angle_alpha   90.00
_cell.angle_beta   90.00
_cell.angle_gamma   90.00
#
_symmetry.space_group_name_H-M   'P 1'
#
loop_
_entity.id
_entity.type
_entity.pdbx_description
1 polymer ?
#
loop_
_entity_poly.entity_id
_entity_poly.type
_entity_poly.pdbx_seq_one_letter_code
_entity_poly.pdbx_strand_id
1 'polypeptide(L)' 'KTAYARGFANGIKQIVGTYPKSKLRLYRRLECLPFPICEGEINGQDFAVGGWDVNPLALRHLSELQLRPF' A
#
# COMPACT_ATOMS: atom_id res chain seq x y z
N LYS A 1 -9.21 -5.72 -10.57
CA LYS A 1 -9.13 -6.02 -9.11
C LYS A 1 -7.75 -5.59 -8.61
N THR A 2 -7.67 -4.86 -7.48
CA THR A 2 -6.39 -4.36 -6.95
C THR A 2 -5.49 -5.51 -6.47
N ALA A 3 -4.17 -5.28 -6.41
CA ALA A 3 -3.22 -6.25 -5.86
C ALA A 3 -3.60 -6.67 -4.43
N TYR A 4 -4.11 -5.73 -3.64
CA TYR A 4 -4.59 -5.96 -2.27
C TYR A 4 -5.82 -6.89 -2.23
N ALA A 5 -6.84 -6.63 -3.07
CA ALA A 5 -8.02 -7.49 -3.16
C ALA A 5 -7.68 -8.90 -3.61
N ARG A 6 -6.71 -9.04 -4.52
CA ARG A 6 -6.21 -10.36 -4.93
C ARG A 6 -5.47 -11.05 -3.80
N GLY A 7 -4.61 -10.35 -3.07
CA GLY A 7 -3.90 -10.92 -1.92
C GLY A 7 -4.85 -11.43 -0.85
N PHE A 8 -5.85 -10.62 -0.50
CA PHE A 8 -6.87 -11.00 0.48
C PHE A 8 -7.64 -12.26 0.07
N ALA A 9 -8.11 -12.31 -1.18
CA ALA A 9 -8.86 -13.45 -1.70
C ALA A 9 -8.06 -14.77 -1.74
N ASN A 10 -6.73 -14.69 -1.74
CA ASN A 10 -5.84 -15.85 -1.76
C ASN A 10 -5.25 -16.16 -0.36
N GLY A 11 -5.74 -15.51 0.70
CA GLY A 11 -5.24 -15.75 2.07
C GLY A 11 -3.81 -15.23 2.31
N ILE A 12 -3.27 -14.39 1.43
CA ILE A 12 -1.96 -13.75 1.61
C ILE A 12 -2.04 -12.87 2.86
N LYS A 13 -1.01 -12.91 3.69
CA LYS A 13 -0.93 -12.14 4.94
C LYS A 13 -0.20 -10.82 4.79
N GLN A 14 0.72 -10.73 3.83
CA GLN A 14 1.52 -9.54 3.60
C GLN A 14 1.90 -9.38 2.13
N ILE A 15 1.90 -8.13 1.65
CA ILE A 15 2.40 -7.74 0.34
C ILE A 15 3.68 -6.93 0.58
N VAL A 16 4.76 -7.24 -0.13
CA VAL A 16 6.01 -6.48 -0.06
C VAL A 16 6.24 -5.78 -1.39
N GLY A 17 6.69 -4.53 -1.35
CA GLY A 17 6.95 -3.76 -2.56
C GLY A 17 7.67 -2.45 -2.32
N THR A 18 8.11 -1.84 -3.42
CA THR A 18 8.71 -0.51 -3.44
C THR A 18 7.65 0.57 -3.54
N TYR A 19 7.83 1.68 -2.83
CA TYR A 19 6.97 2.85 -2.93
C TYR A 19 7.78 4.14 -2.86
N PRO A 20 7.37 5.19 -3.59
CA PRO A 20 8.01 6.50 -3.47
C PRO A 20 7.60 7.12 -2.13
N LYS A 21 8.57 7.68 -1.40
CA LYS A 21 8.30 8.28 -0.07
C LYS A 21 7.35 9.48 -0.15
N SER A 22 7.28 10.15 -1.31
CA SER A 22 6.31 11.23 -1.58
C SER A 22 4.84 10.78 -1.44
N LYS A 23 4.54 9.48 -1.59
CA LYS A 23 3.18 8.93 -1.42
C LYS A 23 2.83 8.53 0.02
N LEU A 24 3.73 8.69 0.99
CA LEU A 24 3.46 8.37 2.40
C LEU A 24 2.22 9.08 2.94
N ARG A 25 2.00 10.35 2.56
CA ARG A 25 0.81 11.10 2.96
C ARG A 25 -0.48 10.46 2.44
N LEU A 26 -0.46 9.94 1.22
CA LEU A 26 -1.59 9.20 0.65
C LEU A 26 -1.82 7.92 1.46
N TYR A 27 -0.79 7.10 1.65
CA TYR A 27 -0.91 5.84 2.39
C TYR A 27 -1.43 6.03 3.82
N ARG A 28 -1.01 7.10 4.53
CA ARG A 28 -1.58 7.47 5.83
C ARG A 28 -3.08 7.76 5.76
N ARG A 29 -3.52 8.51 4.75
CA ARG A 29 -4.95 8.81 4.54
C ARG A 29 -5.80 7.59 4.22
N LEU A 30 -5.20 6.57 3.62
CA LEU A 30 -5.91 5.31 3.31
C LEU A 30 -5.83 4.30 4.46
N GLU A 31 -5.22 4.67 5.59
CA GLU A 31 -4.87 3.77 6.70
C GLU A 31 -4.18 2.49 6.21
N CYS A 32 -3.36 2.62 5.17
CA CYS A 32 -2.68 1.54 4.48
C CYS A 32 -1.18 1.87 4.39
N LEU A 33 -0.59 2.21 5.54
CA LEU A 33 0.81 2.58 5.65
C LEU A 33 1.69 1.31 5.58
N PRO A 34 2.72 1.27 4.73
CA PRO A 34 3.68 0.19 4.77
C PRO A 34 4.53 0.24 6.04
N PHE A 35 4.90 -0.92 6.56
CA PHE A 35 6.03 -1.08 7.45
C PHE A 35 7.33 -0.93 6.64
N PRO A 36 8.17 0.09 6.89
CA PRO A 36 9.40 0.30 6.14
C PRO A 36 10.44 -0.78 6.49
N ILE A 37 11.08 -1.34 5.47
CA ILE A 37 12.15 -2.35 5.60
C ILE A 37 13.50 -1.71 5.32
N CYS A 38 13.62 -1.02 4.20
CA CYS A 38 14.80 -0.25 3.82
C CYS A 38 14.42 0.89 2.89
N GLU A 39 15.35 1.81 2.69
CA GLU A 39 15.16 3.03 1.92
C GLU A 39 16.38 3.30 1.03
N GLY A 40 16.16 4.04 -0.04
CA GLY A 40 17.20 4.38 -1.00
C GLY A 40 16.68 5.28 -2.10
N GLU A 41 17.53 5.55 -3.08
CA GLU A 41 17.23 6.44 -4.18
C GLU A 41 17.14 5.66 -5.49
N ILE A 42 16.12 5.96 -6.31
CA ILE A 42 15.97 5.44 -7.66
C ILE A 42 15.75 6.63 -8.59
N ASN A 43 16.70 6.89 -9.49
CA ASN A 43 16.64 7.98 -10.48
C ASN A 43 16.36 9.37 -9.88
N GLY A 44 17.06 9.79 -8.81
CA GLY A 44 16.84 11.10 -8.20
C GLY A 44 15.62 11.18 -7.28
N GLN A 45 14.92 10.07 -7.02
CA GLN A 45 13.72 10.03 -6.19
C GLN A 45 13.89 9.10 -4.99
N ASP A 46 13.42 9.54 -3.84
CA ASP A 46 13.41 8.74 -2.62
C ASP A 46 12.35 7.63 -2.70
N PHE A 47 12.82 6.39 -2.62
CA PHE A 47 12.00 5.19 -2.54
C PHE A 47 12.26 4.44 -1.23
N ALA A 48 11.29 3.63 -0.83
CA ALA A 48 11.43 2.67 0.25
C ALA A 48 10.83 1.34 -0.15
N VAL A 49 11.38 0.25 0.39
CA VAL A 49 10.77 -1.07 0.40
C VAL A 49 9.95 -1.18 1.68
N GLY A 50 8.73 -1.68 1.58
CA GLY A 50 7.92 -1.92 2.76
C GLY A 50 6.94 -3.07 2.61
N GLY A 51 6.44 -3.53 3.75
CA GLY A 51 5.41 -4.54 3.87
C GLY A 51 4.05 -3.93 4.20
N TRP A 52 3.00 -4.38 3.51
CA TRP A 52 1.61 -4.08 3.82
C TRP A 52 0.94 -5.33 4.33
N ASP A 53 0.41 -5.27 5.54
CA ASP A 53 -0.45 -6.34 6.04
C ASP A 53 -1.73 -6.38 5.23
N VAL A 54 -2.14 -7.59 4.89
CA VAL A 54 -3.37 -7.87 4.15
C VAL A 54 -4.47 -8.20 5.15
N ASN A 55 -5.36 -7.24 5.39
CA ASN A 55 -6.44 -7.33 6.36
C ASN A 55 -7.76 -6.78 5.79
N PRO A 56 -8.91 -7.16 6.36
CA PRO A 56 -10.22 -6.71 5.86
C PRO A 56 -10.42 -5.19 5.92
N LEU A 57 -9.83 -4.52 6.91
CA LEU A 57 -10.01 -3.09 7.15
C LEU A 57 -9.40 -2.26 6.01
N ALA A 58 -8.14 -2.52 5.66
CA ALA A 58 -7.49 -1.84 4.56
C ALA A 58 -8.11 -2.20 3.19
N LEU A 59 -8.65 -3.42 3.01
CA LEU A 59 -9.43 -3.75 1.81
C LEU A 59 -10.70 -2.88 1.70
N ARG A 60 -11.40 -2.68 2.83
CA ARG A 60 -12.59 -1.82 2.89
C ARG A 60 -12.23 -0.37 2.55
N HIS A 61 -11.22 0.21 3.19
CA HIS A 61 -10.81 1.60 2.91
C HIS A 61 -10.39 1.79 1.45
N LEU A 62 -9.60 0.86 0.90
CA LEU A 62 -9.21 0.91 -0.52
C LEU A 62 -10.43 0.82 -1.45
N SER A 63 -11.42 0.00 -1.11
CA SER A 63 -12.65 -0.13 -1.90
C SER A 63 -13.52 1.13 -1.83
N GLU A 64 -13.67 1.72 -0.65
CA GLU A 64 -14.41 2.98 -0.46
C GLU A 64 -13.79 4.15 -1.24
N LEU A 65 -12.47 4.18 -1.37
CA LEU A 65 -11.77 5.18 -2.19
C LEU A 65 -11.96 4.99 -3.69
N GLN A 66 -12.02 3.74 -4.16
CA GLN A 66 -12.28 3.44 -5.57
C GLN A 66 -13.71 3.78 -6.00
N LEU A 67 -14.64 3.85 -5.05
CA LEU A 67 -16.03 4.22 -5.29
C LEU A 67 -16.25 5.75 -5.34
N ARG A 68 -15.26 6.56 -4.96
CA ARG A 68 -15.37 8.02 -5.07
C ARG A 68 -15.09 8.44 -6.52
N PRO A 69 -16.05 9.08 -7.21
CA PRO A 69 -15.75 9.73 -8.47
C PRO A 69 -14.81 10.91 -8.18
N PHE A 70 -13.68 10.96 -8.88
CA PHE A 70 -12.85 12.16 -8.94
C PHE A 70 -13.41 13.12 -9.98
#